data_AF-A0A4Q7CPW2-F1
#
_entry.id   AF-A0A4Q7CPW2-F1
#
_cell.length_a   1.000
_cell.length_b   1.000
_cell.length_c   1.000
_cell.angle_alpha   90.00
_cell.angle_beta   90.00
_cell.angle_gamma   90.00
#
_symmetry.space_group_name_H-M   'P 1'
#
loop_
_entity.id
_entity.type
_entity.pdbx_description
1 polymer ?
#
loop_
_entity_poly.entity_id
_entity_poly.type
_entity_poly.pdbx_seq_one_letter_code
_entity_poly.pdbx_strand_id
1 'polypeptide(L)'
;DKPRTDYKGRIFGYVLTEDHDVIGGPVNNGGVVLRWLRDELLASEVETAKRLGVDPYDVLTQIAKRVKPGADGLIFHPYLAGERAPLWNANARGSFFGLTLSQKKEHRIRAALEG
;
A
#
# COMPACT_ATOMS: atom_id res chain seq x y z
N ASP A 1 -26.40 0.27 21.94
CA ASP A 1 -25.79 -0.53 20.85
C ASP A 1 -25.09 -1.76 21.44
N LYS A 2 -24.86 -2.83 20.67
CA LYS A 2 -24.20 -4.06 21.17
C LYS A 2 -22.86 -4.29 20.46
N PRO A 3 -21.87 -4.90 21.13
CA PRO A 3 -20.58 -5.24 20.52
C PRO A 3 -20.77 -6.02 19.22
N ARG A 4 -20.21 -5.48 18.14
CA ARG A 4 -20.24 -6.10 16.81
C ARG A 4 -18.93 -6.85 16.58
N THR A 5 -19.04 -8.16 16.40
CA THR A 5 -17.92 -9.03 16.02
C THR A 5 -18.02 -9.39 14.54
N ASP A 6 -16.89 -9.43 13.84
CA ASP A 6 -16.84 -10.00 12.49
C ASP A 6 -16.72 -11.51 12.62
N TYR A 7 -17.72 -12.25 12.12
CA TYR A 7 -17.73 -13.71 12.15
C TYR A 7 -16.48 -14.33 11.49
N LYS A 8 -15.87 -13.63 10.53
CA LYS A 8 -14.63 -14.06 9.87
C LYS A 8 -13.35 -13.63 10.60
N GLY A 9 -13.45 -12.90 11.71
CA GLY A 9 -12.31 -12.47 12.52
C GLY A 9 -11.35 -11.48 11.84
N ARG A 10 -11.80 -10.72 10.84
CA ARG A 10 -10.91 -9.83 10.06
C ARG A 10 -10.64 -8.50 10.75
N ILE A 11 -11.51 -8.07 11.66
CA ILE A 11 -11.41 -6.83 12.42
C ILE A 11 -11.59 -7.13 13.91
N PHE A 12 -10.94 -6.34 14.76
CA PHE A 12 -11.16 -6.37 16.21
C PHE A 12 -12.35 -5.47 16.58
N GLY A 13 -12.96 -5.78 17.72
CA GLY A 13 -13.88 -4.90 18.44
C GLY A 13 -13.42 -4.82 19.89
N TYR A 14 -12.93 -3.67 20.32
CA TYR A 14 -12.48 -3.42 21.69
C TYR A 14 -13.47 -2.51 22.40
N VAL A 15 -13.99 -2.96 23.54
CA VAL A 15 -14.82 -2.12 24.42
C VAL A 15 -13.96 -0.97 24.93
N LEU A 16 -14.41 0.26 24.71
CA LEU A 16 -13.71 1.47 25.15
C LEU A 16 -14.36 2.08 26.39
N THR A 17 -15.70 2.10 26.42
CA THR A 17 -16.52 2.51 27.57
C THR A 17 -17.73 1.59 27.67
N GLU A 18 -18.57 1.74 28.70
CA GLU A 18 -19.81 0.95 28.85
C GLU A 18 -20.72 1.04 27.62
N ASP A 19 -20.74 2.19 26.94
CA ASP A 19 -21.63 2.46 25.80
C ASP A 19 -20.92 2.57 24.45
N HIS A 20 -19.58 2.40 24.39
CA HIS A 20 -18.81 2.61 23.15
C HIS A 20 -17.76 1.53 22.93
N ASP A 21 -17.72 1.05 21.68
CA ASP A 21 -16.72 0.12 21.17
C ASP A 21 -15.89 0.74 20.05
N VAL A 22 -14.62 0.35 19.96
CA VAL A 22 -13.73 0.66 18.85
C VAL A 22 -13.60 -0.56 17.97
N ILE A 23 -14.01 -0.42 16.71
CA ILE A 23 -13.85 -1.44 15.69
C ILE A 23 -12.71 -1.06 14.77
N GLY A 24 -11.78 -1.97 14.51
CA GLY A 24 -10.62 -1.67 13.68
C GLY A 24 -9.93 -2.88 13.09
N GLY A 25 -9.14 -2.63 12.05
CA GLY A 25 -8.28 -3.62 11.43
C GLY A 25 -6.89 -3.01 11.29
N PRO A 26 -5.88 -3.48 12.02
CA PRO A 26 -4.56 -2.90 11.89
C PRO A 26 -3.91 -3.42 10.61
N VAL A 27 -3.37 -2.52 9.80
CA VAL A 27 -2.73 -2.81 8.51
C VAL A 27 -1.24 -2.56 8.65
N ASN A 28 -0.41 -3.53 8.24
CA ASN A 28 1.04 -3.43 8.31
C ASN A 28 1.59 -2.60 7.14
N ASN A 29 1.05 -2.81 5.95
CA ASN A 29 1.65 -2.36 4.70
C ASN A 29 1.06 -1.04 4.20
N GLY A 30 1.15 0.01 5.02
CA GLY A 30 0.81 1.38 4.61
C GLY A 30 2.00 2.06 3.91
N GLY A 31 2.43 3.22 4.43
CA GLY A 31 3.54 4.00 3.86
C GLY A 31 4.89 3.26 3.77
N VAL A 32 5.06 2.14 4.48
CA VAL A 32 6.26 1.28 4.36
C VAL A 32 6.42 0.69 2.97
N VAL A 33 5.32 0.44 2.25
CA VAL A 33 5.33 -0.05 0.86
C VAL A 33 5.95 0.99 -0.06
N LEU A 34 5.48 2.24 0.03
CA LEU A 34 6.00 3.33 -0.80
C LEU A 34 7.47 3.62 -0.47
N ARG A 35 7.85 3.52 0.81
CA ARG A 35 9.26 3.59 1.23
C ARG A 35 10.10 2.48 0.61
N TRP A 36 9.63 1.23 0.65
CA TRP A 36 10.33 0.10 0.05
C TRP A 36 10.46 0.27 -1.48
N LEU A 37 9.41 0.70 -2.17
CA LEU A 37 9.48 1.03 -3.60
C LEU A 37 10.55 2.09 -3.89
N ARG A 38 10.53 3.18 -3.11
CA ARG A 38 11.50 4.29 -3.22
C ARG A 38 12.93 3.79 -3.10
N ASP A 39 13.19 2.98 -2.07
CA ASP A 39 14.54 2.56 -1.70
C ASP A 39 15.08 1.45 -2.62
N GLU A 40 14.24 0.50 -3.01
CA GLU A 40 14.68 -0.71 -3.74
C GLU A 40 14.52 -0.63 -5.26
N LEU A 41 13.52 0.11 -5.76
CA LEU A 41 13.14 0.08 -7.18
C LEU A 41 13.31 1.43 -7.91
N LEU A 42 13.52 2.52 -7.16
CA LEU A 42 13.40 3.89 -7.68
C LEU A 42 14.62 4.77 -7.35
N ALA A 43 15.80 4.16 -7.21
CA ALA A 43 17.05 4.87 -6.89
C ALA A 43 17.35 6.06 -7.83
N SER A 44 17.04 5.94 -9.13
CA SER A 44 17.21 7.03 -10.09
C SER A 44 16.31 8.23 -9.81
N GLU A 45 15.08 7.99 -9.38
CA GLU A 45 14.12 9.04 -9.03
C GLU A 45 14.52 9.71 -7.71
N VAL A 46 15.04 8.94 -6.75
CA VAL A 46 15.59 9.47 -5.49
C VAL A 46 16.79 10.38 -5.75
N GLU A 47 17.74 9.96 -6.59
CA GLU A 47 18.88 10.81 -6.97
C GLU A 47 18.43 12.07 -7.73
N THR A 48 17.41 11.95 -8.56
CA THR A 48 16.81 13.11 -9.25
C THR A 48 16.20 14.09 -8.24
N ALA A 49 15.42 13.59 -7.28
CA ALA A 49 14.83 14.41 -6.22
C ALA A 49 15.92 15.15 -5.41
N LYS A 50 16.99 14.44 -5.05
CA LYS A 50 18.15 14.99 -4.35
C LYS A 50 18.82 16.12 -5.13
N ARG A 51 19.04 15.95 -6.45
CA ARG A 51 19.62 16.99 -7.32
C ARG A 51 18.72 18.20 -7.47
N LEU A 52 17.40 17.99 -7.46
CA LEU A 52 16.40 19.05 -7.55
C LEU A 52 16.12 19.72 -6.19
N GLY A 53 16.63 19.18 -5.08
CA GLY A 53 16.37 19.68 -3.73
C GLY A 53 14.92 19.52 -3.28
N VAL A 54 14.20 18.51 -3.80
CA VAL A 54 12.79 18.24 -3.47
C VAL A 54 12.64 16.90 -2.75
N ASP A 55 11.49 16.69 -2.11
CA ASP A 55 11.18 15.41 -1.46
C ASP A 55 11.06 14.29 -2.53
N PRO A 56 11.73 13.14 -2.36
CA PRO A 56 11.60 12.02 -3.28
C PRO A 56 10.15 11.53 -3.43
N TYR A 57 9.34 11.54 -2.37
CA TYR A 57 7.93 11.15 -2.43
C TYR A 57 7.11 12.10 -3.32
N ASP A 58 7.44 13.39 -3.38
CA ASP A 58 6.80 14.31 -4.34
C ASP A 58 7.13 13.91 -5.78
N VAL A 59 8.39 13.58 -6.07
CA VAL A 59 8.77 13.08 -7.40
C VAL A 59 8.01 11.79 -7.75
N LEU A 60 7.94 10.83 -6.83
CA LEU A 60 7.24 9.56 -7.06
C LEU A 60 5.74 9.76 -7.31
N THR A 61 5.08 10.60 -6.52
CA THR A 61 3.64 10.87 -6.70
C THR A 61 3.36 11.64 -7.99
N GLN A 62 4.25 12.54 -8.42
CA GLN A 62 4.14 13.20 -9.72
C GLN A 62 4.32 12.22 -10.90
N ILE A 63 5.21 11.23 -10.77
CA ILE A 63 5.35 10.17 -11.77
C ILE A 63 4.07 9.32 -11.83
N ALA A 64 3.52 8.91 -10.68
CA ALA A 64 2.29 8.12 -10.62
C ALA A 64 1.08 8.84 -11.26
N LYS A 65 1.00 10.17 -11.16
CA LYS A 65 -0.07 10.99 -11.78
C LYS A 65 -0.09 10.91 -13.32
N ARG A 66 1.00 10.49 -13.96
CA ARG A 66 1.06 10.32 -15.43
C ARG A 66 0.25 9.11 -15.91
N VAL A 67 -0.06 8.18 -15.01
CA VAL A 67 -0.87 6.99 -15.29
C VAL A 67 -2.29 7.24 -14.78
N LYS A 68 -3.28 6.86 -15.59
CA LYS A 68 -4.70 6.95 -15.21
C LYS A 68 -5.00 6.01 -14.03
N PRO A 69 -6.08 6.27 -13.27
CA PRO A 69 -6.54 5.34 -12.24
C PRO A 69 -6.68 3.90 -12.74
N GLY A 70 -6.27 2.94 -11.90
CA GLY A 70 -6.29 1.52 -12.21
C GLY A 70 -5.01 0.99 -12.87
N ALA A 71 -3.96 1.81 -12.98
CA ALA A 71 -2.62 1.45 -13.46
C ALA A 71 -2.59 0.62 -14.77
N ASP A 72 -3.52 0.89 -15.68
CA ASP A 72 -3.75 0.11 -16.92
C ASP A 72 -3.84 -1.42 -16.66
N GLY A 73 -4.54 -1.80 -15.59
CA GLY A 73 -4.80 -3.19 -15.20
C GLY A 73 -3.70 -3.85 -14.36
N LEU A 74 -2.61 -3.15 -14.04
CA LEU A 74 -1.56 -3.67 -13.17
C LEU A 74 -2.02 -3.63 -11.70
N ILE A 75 -2.04 -4.78 -11.05
CA ILE A 75 -2.41 -4.91 -9.63
C ILE A 75 -1.14 -5.10 -8.80
N PHE A 76 -1.05 -4.42 -7.67
CA PHE A 76 -0.05 -4.68 -6.66
C PHE A 76 -0.72 -5.18 -5.38
N HIS A 77 -0.26 -6.32 -4.87
CA HIS A 77 -0.63 -6.82 -3.55
C HIS A 77 0.42 -6.30 -2.54
N PRO A 78 0.04 -5.48 -1.53
CA PRO A 78 1.02 -4.75 -0.73
C PRO A 78 1.69 -5.54 0.40
N TYR A 79 1.51 -6.86 0.49
CA TYR A 79 1.81 -7.67 1.68
C TYR A 79 3.30 -7.96 1.92
N LEU A 80 4.18 -6.97 1.77
CA LEU A 80 5.65 -7.13 1.85
C LEU A 80 6.11 -7.62 3.22
N ALA A 81 5.43 -7.25 4.31
CA ALA A 81 5.75 -7.64 5.67
C ALA A 81 4.78 -8.71 6.25
N GLY A 82 4.17 -9.53 5.39
CA GLY A 82 2.95 -10.26 5.78
C GLY A 82 1.79 -9.28 6.04
N GLU A 83 0.62 -9.76 6.45
CA GLU A 83 -0.49 -8.84 6.73
C GLU A 83 -1.32 -9.25 7.96
N ARG A 84 -1.72 -8.24 8.74
CA ARG A 84 -2.78 -8.37 9.75
C ARG A 84 -4.13 -8.22 9.04
N ALA A 85 -4.94 -7.23 9.38
CA ALA A 85 -6.21 -7.07 8.69
C ALA A 85 -5.96 -6.72 7.20
N PRO A 86 -6.76 -7.27 6.26
CA PRO A 86 -7.91 -8.16 6.47
C PRO A 86 -7.55 -9.67 6.41
N LEU A 87 -6.28 -10.02 6.13
CA LEU A 87 -5.89 -11.41 5.77
C LEU A 87 -5.48 -12.27 6.97
N TRP A 88 -4.93 -11.66 8.01
CA TRP A 88 -4.31 -12.29 9.17
C TRP A 88 -3.36 -13.43 8.80
N ASN A 89 -2.47 -13.13 7.85
CA ASN A 89 -1.51 -14.07 7.30
C ASN A 89 -0.09 -13.49 7.33
N ALA A 90 0.72 -13.96 8.28
CA ALA A 90 2.13 -13.57 8.41
C ALA A 90 3.02 -14.06 7.23
N ASN A 91 2.54 -15.06 6.49
CA ASN A 91 3.25 -15.61 5.32
C ASN A 91 2.83 -14.94 4.00
N ALA A 92 1.91 -13.98 4.02
CA ALA A 92 1.57 -13.20 2.83
C ALA A 92 2.82 -12.47 2.30
N ARG A 93 2.89 -12.30 0.98
CA ARG A 93 4.01 -11.64 0.29
C ARG A 93 3.46 -10.68 -0.75
N GLY A 94 4.23 -9.62 -1.02
CA GLY A 94 3.88 -8.67 -2.07
C GLY A 94 4.04 -9.26 -3.46
N SER A 95 3.24 -8.80 -4.42
CA SER A 95 3.34 -9.23 -5.82
C SER A 95 2.76 -8.20 -6.77
N PHE A 96 3.35 -8.11 -7.97
CA PHE A 96 2.72 -7.46 -9.11
C PHE A 96 2.01 -8.51 -9.95
N PHE A 97 0.76 -8.26 -10.32
CA PHE A 97 -0.07 -9.14 -11.12
C PHE A 97 -0.61 -8.40 -12.35
N GLY A 98 -0.51 -9.01 -13.53
CA GLY A 98 -0.97 -8.40 -14.79
C GLY A 98 0.09 -7.59 -15.55
N LEU A 99 1.38 -7.86 -15.36
CA LEU A 99 2.44 -7.22 -16.13
C LEU A 99 2.37 -7.57 -17.62
N THR A 100 2.47 -6.56 -18.48
CA THR A 100 2.72 -6.71 -19.92
C THR A 100 3.88 -5.79 -20.33
N LEU A 101 4.29 -5.84 -21.60
CA LEU A 101 5.36 -4.97 -22.13
C LEU A 101 4.99 -3.49 -22.18
N SER A 102 3.70 -3.13 -22.10
CA SER A 102 3.25 -1.74 -22.12
C SER A 102 3.42 -1.03 -20.76
N GLN A 103 3.48 -1.78 -19.66
CA GLN A 103 3.62 -1.24 -18.31
C GLN A 103 5.05 -0.80 -18.05
N LYS A 104 5.18 0.46 -17.63
CA LYS A 104 6.43 1.13 -17.32
C LYS A 104 6.59 1.28 -15.81
N LYS A 105 7.67 1.96 -15.41
CA LYS A 105 7.96 2.22 -14.00
C LYS A 105 6.83 3.00 -13.33
N GLU A 106 6.28 4.00 -14.01
CA GLU A 106 5.16 4.80 -13.52
C GLU A 106 3.91 3.98 -13.20
N HIS A 107 3.63 2.92 -13.97
CA HIS A 107 2.53 1.99 -13.67
C HIS A 107 2.76 1.23 -12.38
N ARG A 108 3.99 0.84 -12.08
CA ARG A 108 4.34 0.12 -10.84
C ARG A 108 4.18 1.01 -9.62
N ILE A 109 4.61 2.27 -9.72
CA ILE A 109 4.41 3.27 -8.65
C ILE A 109 2.92 3.52 -8.44
N ARG A 110 2.15 3.69 -9.53
CA ARG A 110 0.71 3.88 -9.47
C ARG A 110 0.00 2.68 -8.82
N ALA A 111 0.30 1.47 -9.27
CA ALA A 111 -0.28 0.24 -8.74
C ALA A 111 0.05 0.06 -7.25
N ALA A 112 1.27 0.38 -6.82
CA ALA A 112 1.65 0.28 -5.41
C ALA A 112 1.02 1.35 -4.49
N LEU A 113 0.57 2.47 -5.05
CA LEU A 113 -0.21 3.48 -4.31
C LEU A 113 -1.71 3.12 -4.25
N GLU A 114 -2.22 2.39 -5.23
CA GLU A 114 -3.63 1.98 -5.32
C GLU A 114 -3.93 0.68 -4.58
N GLY A 115 -2.95 -0.23 -4.49
CA GLY A 115 -3.06 -1.53 -3.81
C GLY A 115 -2.81 -1.45 -2.31
#